data_AF-A0A923BAK8-F1
#
_entry.id   AF-A0A923BAK8-F1
#
_cell.length_a   1.000
_cell.length_b   1.000
_cell.length_c   1.000
_cell.angle_alpha   90.00
_cell.angle_beta   90.00
_cell.angle_gamma   90.00
#
_symmetry.space_group_name_H-M   'P 1'
#
loop_
_entity.id
_entity.type
_entity.pdbx_description
1 polymer ?
#
loop_
_entity_poly.entity_id
_entity_poly.type
_entity_poly.pdbx_seq_one_letter_code
_entity_poly.pdbx_strand_id
1 'polypeptide(L)'
;MSSLLTYLLEMLLKFGAVMVVANEVRGLILTAPVFYGIYQAGGTLAAIWLGICSLGGIALSVVVPLLAARKLKAFVRRKQAVVAD
;
A
#
# COMPACT_ATOMS: atom_id res chain seq x y z
N MET A 1 -0.86 32.58 10.35
CA MET A 1 0.23 31.89 9.62
C MET A 1 0.28 30.39 9.93
N SER A 2 0.10 29.93 11.19
CA SER A 2 0.06 28.49 11.48
C SER A 2 -1.14 27.76 10.86
N SER A 3 -2.32 28.40 10.81
CA SER A 3 -3.54 27.79 10.24
C SER A 3 -3.41 27.40 8.77
N LEU A 4 -2.83 28.29 7.93
CA LEU A 4 -2.57 27.98 6.52
C LEU A 4 -1.59 26.81 6.36
N LEU A 5 -0.54 26.75 7.18
CA LEU A 5 0.38 25.62 7.19
C LEU A 5 -0.31 24.32 7.62
N THR A 6 -1.21 24.37 8.60
CA THR A 6 -1.98 23.20 9.05
C THR A 6 -2.89 22.68 7.93
N TYR A 7 -3.65 23.55 7.27
CA TYR A 7 -4.51 23.14 6.16
C TYR A 7 -3.71 22.60 4.97
N LEU A 8 -2.56 23.21 4.66
CA LEU A 8 -1.68 22.76 3.59
C LEU A 8 -1.09 21.38 3.91
N LEU A 9 -0.62 21.15 5.14
CA LEU A 9 -0.12 19.84 5.57
C LEU A 9 -1.22 18.78 5.53
N GLU A 10 -2.43 19.11 6.01
CA GLU A 10 -3.54 18.18 6.05
C GLU A 10 -3.95 17.74 4.63
N MET A 11 -4.01 18.69 3.70
CA MET A 11 -4.28 18.42 2.30
C MET A 11 -3.16 17.60 1.66
N LEU A 12 -1.90 17.94 1.91
CA LEU A 12 -0.74 17.23 1.36
C LEU A 12 -0.66 15.78 1.87
N LEU A 13 -0.95 15.54 3.15
CA LEU A 13 -0.99 14.21 3.74
C LEU A 13 -2.13 13.35 3.16
N LYS A 14 -3.32 13.93 2.99
CA LYS A 14 -4.46 13.25 2.34
C LYS A 14 -4.14 12.92 0.88
N PHE A 15 -3.60 13.88 0.14
CA PHE A 15 -3.24 13.69 -1.27
C PHE A 15 -2.09 12.68 -1.44
N GLY A 16 -1.08 12.76 -0.57
CA GLY A 16 0.02 11.80 -0.51
C GLY A 16 -0.45 10.39 -0.21
N ALA A 17 -1.39 10.22 0.73
CA ALA A 17 -1.99 8.91 1.01
C ALA A 17 -2.72 8.34 -0.22
N VAL A 18 -3.49 9.15 -0.93
CA VAL A 18 -4.16 8.74 -2.17
C VAL A 18 -3.15 8.38 -3.26
N MET A 19 -2.11 9.19 -3.45
CA MET A 19 -1.03 8.93 -4.41
C MET A 19 -0.28 7.63 -4.13
N VAL A 20 0.01 7.33 -2.86
CA VAL A 20 0.64 6.07 -2.46
C VAL A 20 -0.25 4.89 -2.85
N VAL A 21 -1.55 4.94 -2.53
CA VAL A 21 -2.49 3.88 -2.92
C VAL A 21 -2.57 3.75 -4.44
N ALA A 22 -2.69 4.85 -5.18
CA ALA A 22 -2.76 4.85 -6.63
C ALA A 22 -1.50 4.28 -7.29
N ASN A 23 -0.32 4.57 -6.74
CA ASN A 23 0.95 4.05 -7.23
C ASN A 23 1.05 2.52 -7.05
N GLU A 24 0.58 1.99 -5.93
CA GLU A 24 0.54 0.55 -5.69
C GLU A 24 -0.50 -0.17 -6.59
N VAL A 25 -1.69 0.44 -6.80
CA VAL A 25 -2.70 -0.10 -7.73
C VAL A 25 -2.16 -0.16 -9.15
N ARG A 26 -1.39 0.86 -9.60
CA ARG A 26 -0.69 0.83 -10.88
C ARG A 26 0.27 -0.36 -10.96
N GLY A 27 1.03 -0.64 -9.89
CA GLY A 27 1.91 -1.81 -9.81
C GLY A 27 1.16 -3.13 -9.98
N LEU A 28 -0.02 -3.23 -9.37
CA LEU A 28 -0.88 -4.42 -9.45
C LEU A 28 -1.56 -4.60 -10.82
N ILE A 29 -1.81 -3.51 -11.56
CA ILE A 29 -2.29 -3.58 -12.94
C ILE A 29 -1.15 -3.97 -13.90
N LEU A 30 0.05 -3.45 -13.66
CA LEU A 30 1.24 -3.71 -14.49
C LEU A 30 1.72 -5.16 -14.42
N THR A 31 1.28 -5.96 -13.45
CA THR A 31 1.56 -7.40 -13.43
C THR A 31 0.68 -8.20 -14.38
N ALA A 32 -0.49 -7.70 -14.78
CA ALA A 32 -1.39 -8.38 -15.73
C ALA A 32 -0.69 -8.81 -17.05
N PRO A 33 0.07 -7.95 -17.75
CA PRO A 33 0.82 -8.36 -18.94
C PRO A 33 1.94 -9.36 -18.65
N VAL A 34 2.52 -9.34 -17.44
CA VAL A 34 3.54 -10.31 -17.03
C VAL A 34 2.94 -11.72 -16.92
N PHE A 35 1.77 -11.84 -16.29
CA PHE A 35 1.03 -13.10 -16.23
C PHE A 35 0.60 -13.59 -17.62
N TYR A 36 0.15 -12.68 -18.48
CA TYR A 36 -0.21 -13.01 -19.84
C TYR A 36 1.00 -13.52 -20.66
N GLY A 37 2.17 -12.90 -20.47
CA GLY A 37 3.42 -13.37 -21.08
C GLY A 37 3.85 -14.74 -20.57
N ILE A 38 3.71 -15.00 -19.26
CA ILE A 38 3.98 -16.31 -18.64
C ILE A 38 3.04 -17.39 -19.20
N TYR A 39 1.75 -17.06 -19.37
CA TYR A 39 0.77 -17.97 -19.95
C TYR A 39 1.11 -18.31 -21.41
N GLN A 40 1.47 -17.31 -22.22
CA GLN A 40 1.86 -17.53 -23.62
C GLN A 40 3.20 -18.28 -23.79
N ALA A 41 4.14 -18.16 -22.85
CA ALA A 41 5.43 -18.83 -22.91
C ALA A 41 5.39 -20.35 -22.64
N GLY A 42 4.21 -20.97 -22.61
CA GLY A 42 4.03 -22.39 -22.35
C GLY A 42 3.84 -22.75 -20.88
N GLY A 43 3.71 -21.75 -20.01
CA GLY A 43 3.10 -21.87 -18.68
C GLY A 43 3.54 -23.08 -17.86
N THR A 44 4.84 -23.22 -17.61
CA THR A 44 5.26 -24.23 -16.63
C THR A 44 4.65 -23.88 -15.27
N LEU A 45 4.28 -24.90 -14.49
CA LEU A 45 3.75 -24.73 -13.13
C LEU A 45 4.64 -23.80 -12.28
N ALA A 46 5.96 -23.84 -12.50
CA ALA A 46 6.94 -22.95 -11.89
C ALA A 46 6.76 -21.47 -12.29
N ALA A 47 6.47 -21.17 -13.55
CA ALA A 47 6.30 -19.80 -14.02
C ALA A 47 4.99 -19.18 -13.48
N ILE A 48 3.91 -19.96 -13.43
CA ILE A 48 2.64 -19.54 -12.81
C ILE A 48 2.84 -19.31 -11.31
N TRP A 49 3.56 -20.20 -10.63
CA TRP A 49 3.87 -20.07 -9.22
C TRP A 49 4.72 -18.83 -8.91
N LEU A 50 5.76 -18.56 -9.71
CA LEU A 50 6.57 -17.34 -9.59
C LEU A 50 5.75 -16.07 -9.83
N GLY A 51 4.84 -16.11 -10.81
CA GLY A 51 3.86 -15.04 -11.02
C GLY A 51 3.03 -14.77 -9.77
N ILE A 52 2.45 -15.82 -9.17
CA ILE A 52 1.64 -15.71 -7.95
C ILE A 52 2.45 -15.18 -6.77
N CYS A 53 3.68 -15.68 -6.54
CA CYS A 53 4.55 -15.18 -5.48
C CYS A 53 4.91 -13.69 -5.69
N SER A 54 5.18 -13.27 -6.93
CA SER A 54 5.45 -11.87 -7.28
C SER A 54 4.22 -10.98 -7.05
N LEU A 55 3.04 -11.42 -7.48
CA LEU A 55 1.77 -10.73 -7.26
C LEU A 55 1.44 -10.64 -5.76
N GLY A 56 1.70 -11.70 -5.01
CA GLY A 56 1.58 -11.73 -3.55
C GLY A 56 2.50 -10.71 -2.88
N GLY A 57 3.73 -10.56 -3.37
CA GLY A 57 4.67 -9.52 -2.90
C GLY A 57 4.15 -8.10 -3.11
N ILE A 58 3.55 -7.83 -4.26
CA ILE A 58 2.95 -6.52 -4.58
C ILE A 58 1.64 -6.32 -3.79
N ALA A 59 0.82 -7.35 -3.64
CA ALA A 59 -0.38 -7.27 -2.80
C ALA A 59 -0.01 -7.02 -1.32
N LEU A 60 1.06 -7.67 -0.82
CA LEU A 60 1.58 -7.44 0.52
C LEU A 60 2.18 -6.04 0.69
N SER A 61 2.83 -5.47 -0.33
CA SER A 61 3.31 -4.08 -0.26
C SER A 61 2.19 -3.06 -0.11
N VAL A 62 0.95 -3.39 -0.51
CA VAL A 62 -0.23 -2.53 -0.28
C VAL A 62 -0.87 -2.80 1.09
N VAL A 63 -1.04 -4.07 1.43
CA VAL A 63 -1.76 -4.49 2.64
C VAL A 63 -0.95 -4.18 3.91
N VAL A 64 0.38 -4.35 3.87
CA VAL A 64 1.26 -4.14 5.03
C VAL A 64 1.25 -2.69 5.51
N PRO A 65 1.42 -1.65 4.67
CA PRO A 65 1.30 -0.25 5.08
C PRO A 65 -0.09 0.08 5.66
N LEU A 66 -1.15 -0.49 5.09
CA LEU A 66 -2.52 -0.30 5.58
C LEU A 66 -2.72 -0.88 6.98
N LEU A 67 -2.20 -2.08 7.23
CA LEU A 67 -2.19 -2.70 8.55
C LEU A 67 -1.29 -1.95 9.53
N ALA A 68 -0.12 -1.50 9.09
CA ALA A 68 0.81 -0.71 9.89
C ALA A 68 0.19 0.62 10.31
N ALA A 69 -0.50 1.33 9.40
CA ALA A 69 -1.22 2.56 9.71
C ALA A 69 -2.34 2.33 10.75
N ARG A 70 -3.08 1.22 10.64
CA ARG A 70 -4.11 0.85 11.64
C ARG A 70 -3.49 0.57 13.01
N LYS A 71 -2.38 -0.16 13.06
CA LYS A 71 -1.66 -0.45 14.32
C LYS A 71 -1.05 0.81 14.94
N LEU A 72 -0.47 1.68 14.13
CA LEU A 72 0.09 2.96 14.58
C LEU A 72 -1.00 3.85 15.18
N LYS A 73 -2.16 3.97 14.51
CA LYS A 73 -3.31 4.72 15.02
C LYS A 73 -3.81 4.17 16.36
N ALA A 74 -3.88 2.84 16.50
CA ALA A 74 -4.24 2.19 17.76
C ALA A 74 -3.21 2.44 18.87
N PHE A 75 -1.92 2.42 18.54
CA PHE A 75 -0.83 2.70 19.48
C PHE A 75 -0.85 4.15 19.97
N VAL A 76 -0.99 5.11 19.06
CA VAL A 76 -1.10 6.55 19.38
C VAL A 76 -2.31 6.81 20.29
N ARG A 77 -3.47 6.20 19.98
CA ARG A 77 -4.67 6.33 20.81
C ARG A 77 -4.48 5.79 22.23
N ARG A 78 -3.75 4.68 22.41
CA ARG A 78 -3.40 4.15 23.74
C ARG A 78 -2.46 5.08 24.50
N LYS A 79 -1.44 5.64 23.83
CA LYS A 79 -0.52 6.63 24.42
C LYS A 79 -1.24 7.90 24.86
N GLN A 80 -2.19 8.40 24.07
CA GLN A 80 -2.98 9.58 24.42
C GLN A 80 -3.91 9.35 25.61
N ALA A 81 -4.47 8.15 25.75
CA ALA A 81 -5.27 7.78 26.92
C ALA A 81 -4.43 7.77 28.21
N VAL A 82 -3.20 7.24 28.17
CA VAL A 82 -2.29 7.18 29.33
C VAL A 82 -1.74 8.54 29.76
N VAL A 83 -1.70 9.53 28.86
CA VAL A 83 -1.22 10.89 29.17
C VAL A 83 -2.35 11.80 29.67
N ALA A 84 -3.60 11.37 29.55
CA ALA A 84 -4.78 12.10 30.00
C ALA A 84 -5.24 11.73 31.43
N ASP A 85 -4.62 10.70 32.03
CA ASP A 85 -4.72 10.32 33.46
C ASP A 85 -3.52 10.88 34.24
#